data_AF-A0A958BZ56-F1
#
_entry.id   AF-A0A958BZ56-F1
#
_cell.length_a   1.000
_cell.length_b   1.000
_cell.length_c   1.000
_cell.angle_alpha   90.00
_cell.angle_beta   90.00
_cell.angle_gamma   90.00
#
_symmetry.space_group_name_H-M   'P 1'
#
loop_
_entity.id
_entity.type
_entity.pdbx_description
1 polymer ?
#
loop_
_entity_poly.entity_id
_entity_poly.type
_entity_poly.pdbx_seq_one_letter_code
_entity_poly.pdbx_strand_id
1 'polypeptide(L)' 'MKNILVTGGAGFIGSNFVHLMLGKYSDVNVVVYDKLTYAGNLDNLAPVAA' A
#
# COMPACT_ATOMS: atom_id res chain seq x y z
N MET A 1 -17.36 4.01 1.07
CA MET A 1 -15.90 4.19 0.84
C MET A 1 -15.18 4.40 2.17
N LYS A 2 -14.34 3.45 2.58
CA LYS A 2 -13.50 3.59 3.78
C LYS A 2 -12.08 4.05 3.40
N ASN A 3 -11.62 5.14 4.00
CA ASN A 3 -10.27 5.65 3.78
C ASN A 3 -9.28 5.02 4.77
N ILE A 4 -8.12 4.57 4.28
CA ILE A 4 -7.10 3.88 5.07
C ILE A 4 -5.74 4.49 4.76
N LEU A 5 -5.04 4.95 5.80
CA LEU A 5 -3.65 5.41 5.70
C LEU A 5 -2.73 4.25 6.11
N VAL A 6 -1.84 3.85 5.21
CA VAL A 6 -0.82 2.82 5.45
C VAL A 6 0.54 3.49 5.53
N THR A 7 1.13 3.53 6.73
CA THR A 7 2.50 4.02 6.92
C THR A 7 3.50 2.89 6.64
N GLY A 8 4.60 3.19 5.95
CA GLY A 8 5.59 2.16 5.59
C GLY A 8 5.08 1.16 4.53
N GLY A 9 4.10 1.58 3.72
CA GLY A 9 3.41 0.71 2.76
C GLY A 9 4.26 0.27 1.55
N ALA A 10 5.44 0.84 1.33
CA ALA A 10 6.37 0.38 0.29
C ALA A 10 7.31 -0.73 0.78
N GLY A 11 7.31 -1.06 2.08
CA GLY A 11 8.05 -2.19 2.65
C GLY A 11 7.38 -3.55 2.40
N PHE A 12 8.00 -4.64 2.87
CA PHE A 12 7.52 -6.00 2.62
C PHE A 12 6.09 -6.27 3.13
N ILE A 13 5.83 -6.05 4.43
CA ILE A 13 4.49 -6.31 5.01
C ILE A 13 3.50 -5.23 4.56
N GLY A 14 3.93 -3.97 4.53
CA GLY A 14 3.08 -2.85 4.17
C GLY A 14 2.50 -2.99 2.76
N SER A 15 3.33 -3.36 1.78
CA SER A 15 2.87 -3.53 0.39
C SER A 15 1.91 -4.70 0.24
N ASN A 16 2.21 -5.85 0.86
CA ASN A 16 1.30 -7.01 0.86
C ASN A 16 -0.03 -6.69 1.55
N PHE A 17 -0.02 -5.88 2.61
CA PHE A 17 -1.26 -5.38 3.21
C PHE A 17 -2.06 -4.51 2.24
N VAL A 18 -1.41 -3.61 1.50
CA VAL A 18 -2.07 -2.79 0.47
C VAL A 18 -2.72 -3.67 -0.60
N HIS A 19 -1.98 -4.64 -1.16
CA HIS A 19 -2.50 -5.60 -2.14
C HIS A 19 -3.70 -6.37 -1.61
N LEU A 20 -3.61 -6.89 -0.37
CA LEU A 20 -4.71 -7.61 0.27
C LEU A 20 -5.95 -6.74 0.42
N MET A 21 -5.79 -5.49 0.87
CA MET A 21 -6.91 -4.59 1.11
C MET A 21 -7.64 -4.22 -0.18
N LEU A 22 -6.88 -3.87 -1.24
CA LEU A 22 -7.44 -3.53 -2.55
C LEU A 22 -8.05 -4.75 -3.26
N GLY A 23 -7.48 -5.94 -3.09
CA GLY A 23 -8.03 -7.17 -3.67
C GLY A 23 -9.26 -7.72 -2.93
N LYS A 24 -9.37 -7.49 -1.62
CA LYS A 24 -10.46 -8.06 -0.79
C LYS A 24 -11.67 -7.14 -0.67
N TYR A 25 -11.47 -5.83 -0.69
CA TYR A 25 -12.54 -4.86 -0.45
C TYR A 25 -12.67 -3.92 -1.65
N SER A 26 -13.84 -3.90 -2.28
CA SER A 26 -14.11 -3.04 -3.43
C SER A 26 -14.44 -1.58 -3.06
N ASP A 27 -14.71 -1.30 -1.77
CA ASP A 27 -15.12 0.01 -1.27
C ASP A 27 -14.10 0.62 -0.29
N VAL A 28 -12.81 0.54 -0.64
CA VAL A 28 -11.71 1.13 0.14
C VAL A 28 -10.87 2.07 -0.72
N ASN A 29 -10.37 3.12 -0.09
CA ASN A 29 -9.37 4.01 -0.65
C ASN A 29 -8.13 3.93 0.25
N VAL A 30 -7.00 3.49 -0.31
CA VAL A 30 -5.75 3.27 0.42
C VAL A 30 -4.75 4.36 0.04
N VAL A 31 -4.29 5.12 1.03
CA VAL A 31 -3.21 6.10 0.87
C VAL A 31 -1.97 5.52 1.53
N VAL A 32 -0.92 5.30 0.75
CA VAL A 32 0.38 4.89 1.28
C VAL A 32 1.21 6.12 1.61
N TYR A 33 1.67 6.21 2.85
CA TYR A 33 2.65 7.20 3.27
C TYR A 33 3.95 6.49 3.64
N ASP A 34 4.95 6.62 2.78
CA ASP A 34 6.25 5.98 2.96
C ASP A 34 7.38 7.01 2.86
N LYS A 35 8.40 6.83 3.69
CA LYS A 35 9.61 7.67 3.66
C LYS A 35 10.62 7.18 2.62
N LEU A 36 10.42 5.98 2.07
CA LEU A 36 11.32 5.34 1.10
C LEU A 36 12.75 5.27 1.62
N THR A 37 12.91 4.79 2.86
CA THR A 37 14.24 4.45 3.38
C THR A 37 14.74 3.15 2.73
N TYR A 38 15.91 2.64 3.14
CA TYR A 38 16.55 1.45 2.56
C TYR A 38 15.60 0.26 2.29
N ALA A 39 14.62 0.02 3.15
CA ALA A 39 13.70 -1.13 3.03
C ALA A 39 12.45 -0.84 2.18
N GLY A 40 12.22 0.41 1.74
CA GLY A 40 11.08 0.79 0.92
C GLY A 40 11.38 0.64 -0.57
N ASN A 41 10.50 -0.05 -1.31
CA ASN A 41 10.61 -0.20 -2.75
C ASN A 41 9.25 0.09 -3.43
N LEU A 42 9.23 1.06 -4.36
CA LEU A 42 8.03 1.44 -5.11
C LEU A 42 7.56 0.32 -6.06
N ASP A 43 8.46 -0.56 -6.52
CA ASP A 43 8.09 -1.70 -7.37
C ASP A 43 7.11 -2.64 -6.65
N ASN A 44 7.16 -2.69 -5.31
CA ASN A 44 6.21 -3.46 -4.52
C ASN A 44 4.76 -2.94 -4.66
N LEU A 45 4.57 -1.66 -5.03
CA LEU A 45 3.26 -1.03 -5.19
C LEU A 45 2.87 -0.82 -6.67
N ALA A 46 3.81 -0.94 -7.60
CA ALA A 46 3.59 -0.74 -9.03
C ALA A 46 2.34 -1.45 -9.61
N PRO A 47 1.98 -2.69 -9.20
CA PRO A 47 0.78 -3.36 -9.72
C PRO A 47 -0.55 -2.72 -9.33
N VAL A 48 -0.57 -1.88 -8.29
CA VAL A 48 -1.78 -1.28 -7.71
C VAL A 48 -1.69 0.25 -7.59
N ALA A 49 -0.60 0.83 -8.06
CA ALA A 49 -0.44 2.28 -8.16
C ALA A 49 -1.32 2.80 -9.32
N ALA A 50 -2.05 3.88 -9.05
CA ALA A 50 -2.87 4.59 -10.03
C ALA A 50 -2.06 5.66 -10.78
#